data_AF-A0A9Q9VWM4-F1
#
_entry.id   AF-A0A9Q9VWM4-F1
#
_cell.length_a   1.000
_cell.length_b   1.000
_cell.length_c   1.000
_cell.angle_alpha   90.00
_cell.angle_beta   90.00
_cell.angle_gamma   90.00
#
_symmetry.space_group_name_H-M   'P 1'
#
loop_
_entity.id
_entity.type
_entity.pdbx_description
1 polymer ?
#
loop_
_entity_poly.entity_id
_entity_poly.type
_entity_poly.pdbx_seq_one_letter_code
_entity_poly.pdbx_strand_id
1 'polypeptide(L)'
;MRISSKLFTNMFGHDLQLKGFSIRSEKKILPFIFKDTMGLAPEALAGSQTEDIINAVFGHVTDGYKFNERQALTYKDQQYTCDPKLSDQCFCLVYVIPSDIFQYIDDRLIDKLKIIRQRISDKGIPKVIVMTKVDEACPLVQNDLRKMYTSKKIKEKMELCSATLGVPLTNIFPVKNYHNEVNTDDDIDVLILKALEQIVQLADDRLEDTDSY
;
A
#
# COMPACT_ATOMS: atom_id res chain seq x y z
N MET A 1 -23.88 11.22 -1.62
CA MET A 1 -23.22 9.99 -1.15
C MET A 1 -21.73 10.31 -1.07
N ARG A 2 -21.07 10.17 0.09
CA ARG A 2 -19.65 10.52 0.26
C ARG A 2 -18.90 9.20 0.27
N ILE A 3 -18.42 8.77 -0.91
CA ILE A 3 -17.69 7.53 -1.04
C ILE A 3 -16.23 7.89 -0.79
N SER A 4 -15.63 7.29 0.23
CA SER A 4 -14.24 7.57 0.58
C SER A 4 -13.35 6.52 -0.06
N SER A 5 -12.44 6.93 -0.94
CA SER A 5 -11.41 6.04 -1.47
C SER A 5 -10.51 5.59 -0.32
N LYS A 6 -10.52 4.28 -0.04
CA LYS A 6 -9.69 3.67 0.98
C LYS A 6 -8.41 3.10 0.39
N LEU A 7 -7.28 3.45 0.99
CA LEU A 7 -5.93 3.16 0.50
C LEU A 7 -5.16 2.33 1.52
N PHE A 8 -4.74 1.11 1.15
CA PHE A 8 -3.94 0.29 2.06
C PHE A 8 -2.51 0.72 2.10
N THR A 9 -1.89 0.73 3.27
CA THR A 9 -0.44 0.80 3.39
C THR A 9 0.07 -0.37 4.20
N ASN A 10 1.29 -0.79 3.87
CA ASN A 10 2.28 -1.44 4.75
C ASN A 10 2.56 -2.93 4.51
N MET A 11 3.85 -3.22 4.23
CA MET A 11 4.41 -4.57 4.26
C MET A 11 5.25 -4.85 5.52
N PHE A 12 5.64 -3.83 6.31
CA PHE A 12 6.59 -4.00 7.44
C PHE A 12 6.21 -3.25 8.72
N GLY A 13 4.96 -2.83 8.87
CA GLY A 13 4.47 -2.13 10.06
C GLY A 13 4.27 -3.05 11.26
N HIS A 14 4.66 -2.57 12.44
CA HIS A 14 4.34 -3.19 13.74
C HIS A 14 2.92 -2.87 14.24
N ASP A 15 2.10 -2.19 13.43
CA ASP A 15 0.75 -1.82 13.81
C ASP A 15 -0.11 -3.08 13.90
N LEU A 16 -0.37 -3.52 15.14
CA LEU A 16 -1.12 -4.74 15.45
C LEU A 16 -2.61 -4.66 15.08
N GLN A 17 -3.09 -3.50 14.60
CA GLN A 17 -4.52 -3.24 14.38
C GLN A 17 -4.77 -2.52 13.06
N LEU A 18 -5.89 -2.85 12.41
CA LEU A 18 -6.40 -2.12 11.26
C LEU A 18 -6.82 -0.71 11.69
N LYS A 19 -6.23 0.33 11.12
CA LYS A 19 -6.56 1.73 11.47
C LYS A 19 -6.84 2.58 10.25
N GLY A 20 -7.96 3.30 10.28
CA GLY A 20 -8.29 4.34 9.31
C GLY A 20 -7.68 5.69 9.69
N PHE A 21 -7.02 6.34 8.73
CA PHE A 21 -6.44 7.68 8.83
C PHE A 21 -7.11 8.60 7.82
N SER A 22 -7.71 9.68 8.31
CA SER A 22 -8.26 10.73 7.45
C SER A 22 -7.31 11.92 7.39
N ILE A 23 -7.07 12.43 6.19
CA ILE A 23 -6.30 13.66 6.00
C ILE A 23 -7.25 14.87 6.11
N ARG A 24 -6.78 15.93 6.77
CA ARG A 24 -7.50 17.18 6.92
C ARG A 24 -6.76 18.28 6.16
N SER A 25 -7.51 19.08 5.42
CA SER A 25 -7.06 20.36 4.88
C SER A 25 -7.85 21.46 5.57
N GLU A 26 -7.15 22.32 6.30
CA GLU A 26 -7.73 23.32 7.21
C GLU A 26 -8.77 22.71 8.18
N LYS A 27 -10.06 22.96 7.95
CA LYS A 27 -11.19 22.47 8.77
C LYS A 27 -12.00 21.37 8.06
N LYS A 28 -11.58 20.91 6.88
CA LYS A 28 -12.30 19.92 6.08
C LYS A 28 -11.55 18.61 6.03
N ILE A 29 -12.27 17.51 6.24
CA ILE A 29 -11.76 16.17 5.99
C ILE A 29 -11.79 15.93 4.48
N LEU A 30 -10.65 15.56 3.91
CA LEU A 30 -10.53 15.18 2.51
C LEU A 30 -11.35 13.90 2.24
N PRO A 31 -11.89 13.70 1.03
CA PRO A 31 -12.84 12.63 0.74
C PRO A 31 -12.18 11.25 0.57
N PHE A 32 -11.06 10.97 1.25
CA PHE A 32 -10.35 9.69 1.18
C PHE A 32 -9.76 9.30 2.54
N ILE A 33 -9.55 8.01 2.75
CA ILE A 33 -9.10 7.42 4.03
C ILE A 33 -7.96 6.44 3.74
N PHE A 34 -6.86 6.52 4.47
CA PHE A 34 -5.85 5.46 4.43
C PHE A 34 -6.18 4.40 5.47
N LYS A 35 -6.12 3.12 5.10
CA LYS A 35 -6.25 2.00 6.02
C LYS A 35 -4.89 1.34 6.20
N ASP A 36 -4.26 1.53 7.35
CA ASP A 36 -3.00 0.86 7.67
C ASP A 36 -3.26 -0.54 8.24
N THR A 37 -2.43 -1.50 7.86
CA THR A 37 -2.51 -2.89 8.28
C THR A 37 -1.20 -3.36 8.89
N MET A 38 -1.25 -4.44 9.67
CA MET A 38 -0.04 -5.14 10.09
C MET A 38 0.74 -5.63 8.85
N GLY A 39 2.07 -5.52 8.89
CA GLY A 39 2.93 -5.95 7.79
C GLY A 39 2.86 -7.45 7.49
N LEU A 40 3.31 -7.85 6.30
CA LEU A 40 3.48 -9.26 5.94
C LEU A 40 4.89 -9.71 6.33
N ALA A 41 4.98 -10.89 6.93
CA ALA A 41 6.28 -11.54 7.16
C ALA A 41 6.37 -12.87 6.37
N PRO A 42 7.59 -13.34 6.05
CA PRO A 42 7.79 -14.64 5.41
C PRO A 42 7.26 -15.81 6.25
N GLU A 43 7.43 -15.75 7.56
CA GLU A 43 7.04 -16.82 8.47
C GLU A 43 5.52 -16.99 8.49
N ALA A 44 5.06 -18.24 8.63
CA ALA A 44 3.63 -18.54 8.67
C ALA A 44 2.94 -17.95 9.91
N LEU A 45 3.69 -17.83 11.01
CA LEU A 45 3.23 -17.37 12.32
C LEU A 45 3.74 -15.97 12.68
N ALA A 46 4.03 -15.14 11.68
CA ALA A 46 4.39 -13.74 11.87
C ALA A 46 3.72 -12.87 10.81
N GLY A 47 3.42 -11.62 11.18
CA GLY A 47 2.72 -10.69 10.30
C GLY A 47 1.26 -11.05 10.06
N SER A 48 0.63 -10.29 9.18
CA SER A 48 -0.75 -10.52 8.74
C SER A 48 -0.90 -11.82 7.96
N GLN A 49 -2.07 -12.45 8.11
CA GLN A 49 -2.48 -13.51 7.20
C GLN A 49 -2.95 -12.89 5.88
N THR A 50 -2.70 -13.58 4.76
CA THR A 50 -3.10 -13.09 3.43
C THR A 50 -4.60 -12.82 3.34
N GLU A 51 -5.41 -13.67 3.97
CA GLU A 51 -6.86 -13.54 3.94
C GLU A 51 -7.35 -12.35 4.76
N ASP A 52 -6.62 -11.91 5.79
CA ASP A 52 -6.94 -10.68 6.52
C ASP A 52 -6.78 -9.44 5.64
N ILE A 53 -5.70 -9.40 4.84
CA ILE A 53 -5.47 -8.31 3.89
C ILE A 53 -6.57 -8.31 2.81
N ILE A 54 -6.89 -9.48 2.26
CA ILE A 54 -7.95 -9.62 1.25
C ILE A 54 -9.31 -9.22 1.82
N ASN A 55 -9.65 -9.69 3.02
CA ASN A 55 -10.88 -9.34 3.71
C ASN A 55 -10.95 -7.83 4.01
N ALA A 56 -9.83 -7.22 4.43
CA ALA A 56 -9.78 -5.79 4.66
C ALA A 56 -10.06 -5.04 3.35
N VAL A 57 -9.47 -5.48 2.24
CA VAL A 57 -9.66 -4.87 0.91
C VAL A 57 -11.10 -4.91 0.45
N PHE A 58 -11.77 -6.03 0.68
CA PHE A 58 -13.18 -6.19 0.35
C PHE A 58 -14.12 -5.66 1.43
N GLY A 59 -13.62 -4.94 2.45
CA GLY A 59 -14.45 -4.29 3.46
C GLY A 59 -15.02 -5.23 4.51
N HIS A 60 -14.60 -6.49 4.54
CA HIS A 60 -15.05 -7.48 5.53
C HIS A 60 -14.43 -7.28 6.92
N VAL A 61 -13.48 -6.36 7.09
CA VAL A 61 -12.81 -6.10 8.36
C VAL A 61 -13.17 -4.72 8.90
N THR A 62 -13.68 -4.66 10.14
CA THR A 62 -13.97 -3.40 10.81
C THR A 62 -12.70 -2.73 11.36
N ASP A 63 -12.65 -1.40 11.35
CA ASP A 63 -11.56 -0.63 11.97
C ASP A 63 -11.38 -1.00 13.45
N GLY A 64 -10.14 -1.07 13.91
CA GLY A 64 -9.76 -1.56 15.24
C GLY A 64 -9.64 -3.09 15.34
N TYR A 65 -9.81 -3.84 14.24
CA TYR A 65 -9.48 -5.27 14.19
C TYR A 65 -8.02 -5.49 14.56
N LYS A 66 -7.76 -6.39 15.51
CA LYS A 66 -6.42 -6.79 15.91
C LYS A 66 -6.01 -8.03 15.14
N PHE A 67 -4.96 -7.90 14.34
CA PHE A 67 -4.45 -9.00 13.52
C PHE A 67 -3.96 -10.15 14.40
N ASN A 68 -4.24 -11.38 13.95
CA ASN A 68 -3.79 -12.60 14.60
C ASN A 68 -2.81 -13.33 13.67
N GLU A 69 -1.56 -13.40 14.09
CA GLU A 69 -0.47 -14.02 13.32
C GLU A 69 -0.67 -15.51 13.06
N ARG A 70 -1.60 -16.18 13.77
CA ARG A 70 -1.84 -17.63 13.66
C ARG A 70 -3.06 -17.99 12.83
N GLN A 71 -4.05 -17.10 12.76
CA GLN A 71 -5.33 -17.42 12.15
C GLN A 71 -5.97 -16.16 11.57
N ALA A 72 -6.40 -16.25 10.31
CA ALA A 72 -7.14 -15.18 9.65
C ALA A 72 -8.55 -15.02 10.24
N LEU A 73 -9.07 -13.80 10.15
CA LEU A 73 -10.46 -13.45 10.43
C LEU A 73 -11.42 -14.32 9.61
N THR A 74 -12.46 -14.79 10.27
CA THR A 74 -13.51 -15.62 9.70
C THR A 74 -14.88 -15.01 9.91
N TYR A 75 -15.88 -15.51 9.19
CA TYR A 75 -17.29 -15.08 9.33
C TYR A 75 -17.89 -15.31 10.73
N LYS A 76 -17.22 -16.08 11.60
CA LYS A 76 -17.66 -16.32 12.98
C LYS A 76 -17.19 -15.24 13.94
N ASP A 77 -16.22 -14.43 13.52
CA ASP A 77 -15.61 -13.40 14.35
C ASP A 77 -16.46 -12.14 14.38
N GLN A 78 -16.57 -11.52 15.54
CA GLN A 78 -17.42 -10.33 15.74
C GLN A 78 -17.01 -9.12 14.88
N GLN A 79 -15.73 -9.05 14.51
CA GLN A 79 -15.16 -7.96 13.70
C GLN A 79 -15.24 -8.24 12.19
N TYR A 80 -15.89 -9.34 11.79
CA TYR A 80 -16.16 -9.67 10.39
C TYR A 80 -17.48 -9.06 9.92
N THR A 81 -17.44 -8.36 8.79
CA THR A 81 -18.62 -7.79 8.14
C THR A 81 -19.07 -8.71 7.02
N CYS A 82 -20.21 -9.38 7.15
CA CYS A 82 -20.69 -10.35 6.16
C CYS A 82 -21.05 -9.74 4.81
N ASP A 83 -21.71 -8.59 4.80
CA ASP A 83 -22.17 -7.90 3.60
C ASP A 83 -21.62 -6.46 3.60
N PRO A 84 -20.38 -6.27 3.14
CA PRO A 84 -19.71 -4.97 3.20
C PRO A 84 -20.29 -4.02 2.16
N LYS A 85 -20.55 -2.77 2.57
CA LYS A 85 -21.00 -1.74 1.64
C LYS A 85 -19.85 -1.32 0.74
N LEU A 86 -20.16 -0.68 -0.38
CA LEU A 86 -19.15 -0.09 -1.26
C LEU A 86 -18.22 0.88 -0.49
N SER A 87 -18.76 1.65 0.47
CA SER A 87 -17.98 2.54 1.34
C SER A 87 -17.04 1.80 2.30
N ASP A 88 -17.24 0.50 2.51
CA ASP A 88 -16.40 -0.32 3.39
C ASP A 88 -15.16 -0.86 2.66
N GLN A 89 -15.30 -1.07 1.35
CA GLN A 89 -14.27 -1.57 0.44
C GLN A 89 -13.19 -0.54 0.15
N CYS A 90 -12.04 -1.04 -0.29
CA CYS A 90 -10.93 -0.21 -0.73
C CYS A 90 -10.82 -0.18 -2.24
N PHE A 91 -10.40 0.97 -2.74
CA PHE A 91 -10.40 1.28 -4.16
C PHE A 91 -8.99 1.23 -4.75
N CYS A 92 -7.96 1.20 -3.91
CA CYS A 92 -6.59 0.93 -4.34
C CYS A 92 -5.80 0.26 -3.21
N LEU A 93 -4.97 -0.73 -3.57
CA LEU A 93 -4.02 -1.38 -2.67
C LEU A 93 -2.63 -0.76 -2.87
N VAL A 94 -2.03 -0.20 -1.81
CA VAL A 94 -0.67 0.33 -1.86
C VAL A 94 0.29 -0.57 -1.10
N TYR A 95 1.26 -1.13 -1.80
CA TYR A 95 2.37 -1.83 -1.17
C TYR A 95 3.48 -0.82 -0.83
N VAL A 96 3.88 -0.75 0.44
CA VAL A 96 5.01 0.08 0.88
C VAL A 96 6.21 -0.82 1.05
N ILE A 97 7.23 -0.65 0.20
CA ILE A 97 8.30 -1.63 0.05
C ILE A 97 9.67 -0.93 0.05
N PRO A 98 10.59 -1.30 0.96
CA PRO A 98 11.98 -0.86 0.90
C PRO A 98 12.66 -1.28 -0.40
N SER A 99 13.42 -0.38 -1.03
CA SER A 99 14.03 -0.62 -2.34
C SER A 99 15.07 -1.75 -2.35
N ASP A 100 15.64 -2.10 -1.19
CA ASP A 100 16.62 -3.17 -0.98
C ASP A 100 15.99 -4.54 -0.73
N ILE A 101 14.67 -4.63 -0.55
CA ILE A 101 14.04 -5.88 -0.12
C ILE A 101 14.27 -7.04 -1.08
N PHE A 102 14.23 -6.80 -2.39
CA PHE A 102 14.25 -7.87 -3.39
C PHE A 102 15.63 -8.54 -3.52
N GLN A 103 16.65 -8.03 -2.85
CA GLN A 103 17.94 -8.71 -2.72
C GLN A 103 17.89 -9.86 -1.69
N TYR A 104 16.94 -9.82 -0.77
CA TYR A 104 16.86 -10.72 0.40
C TYR A 104 15.44 -11.25 0.63
N ILE A 105 14.53 -11.04 -0.31
CA ILE A 105 13.12 -11.38 -0.13
C ILE A 105 12.97 -12.90 -0.15
N ASP A 106 12.24 -13.42 0.83
CA ASP A 106 11.93 -14.83 0.94
C ASP A 106 10.82 -15.22 -0.05
N ASP A 107 10.97 -16.36 -0.74
CA ASP A 107 9.98 -16.87 -1.68
C ASP A 107 8.59 -17.03 -1.05
N ARG A 108 8.50 -17.33 0.24
CA ARG A 108 7.24 -17.41 0.99
C ARG A 108 6.50 -16.07 1.03
N LEU A 109 7.25 -14.97 1.17
CA LEU A 109 6.66 -13.63 1.15
C LEU A 109 6.19 -13.27 -0.27
N ILE A 110 6.96 -13.64 -1.29
CA ILE A 110 6.54 -13.50 -2.69
C ILE A 110 5.24 -14.26 -2.94
N ASP A 111 5.11 -15.49 -2.43
CA ASP A 111 3.92 -16.30 -2.64
C ASP A 111 2.69 -15.72 -1.92
N LYS A 112 2.85 -15.20 -0.70
CA LYS A 112 1.79 -14.44 -0.01
C LYS A 112 1.32 -13.25 -0.87
N LEU A 113 2.26 -12.51 -1.46
CA LEU A 113 1.94 -11.37 -2.34
C LEU A 113 1.26 -11.78 -3.64
N LYS A 114 1.67 -12.90 -4.25
CA LYS A 114 0.99 -13.45 -5.43
C LYS A 114 -0.45 -13.83 -5.13
N ILE A 115 -0.72 -14.44 -3.98
CA ILE A 115 -2.08 -14.81 -3.55
C ILE A 115 -2.95 -13.56 -3.43
N ILE A 116 -2.48 -12.55 -2.68
CA ILE A 116 -3.17 -11.27 -2.51
C ILE A 116 -3.44 -10.63 -3.87
N ARG A 117 -2.40 -10.54 -4.72
CA ARG A 117 -2.49 -9.97 -6.06
C ARG A 117 -3.55 -10.67 -6.90
N GLN A 118 -3.55 -12.00 -6.96
CA GLN A 118 -4.51 -12.76 -7.77
C GLN A 118 -5.94 -12.45 -7.34
N ARG A 119 -6.25 -12.63 -6.04
CA ARG A 119 -7.60 -12.42 -5.49
C ARG A 119 -8.11 -11.00 -5.69
N ILE A 120 -7.24 -10.00 -5.56
CA ILE A 120 -7.60 -8.58 -5.71
C ILE A 120 -7.75 -8.18 -7.18
N SER A 121 -6.94 -8.77 -8.08
CA SER A 121 -7.03 -8.50 -9.52
C SER A 121 -8.37 -8.94 -10.10
N ASP A 122 -8.97 -10.02 -9.58
CA ASP A 122 -10.28 -10.51 -10.00
C ASP A 122 -11.41 -9.48 -9.81
N LYS A 123 -11.20 -8.47 -8.95
CA LYS A 123 -12.14 -7.37 -8.69
C LYS A 123 -11.74 -6.04 -9.34
N GLY A 124 -10.69 -6.06 -10.17
CA GLY A 124 -10.20 -4.88 -10.88
C GLY A 124 -9.68 -3.79 -9.95
N ILE A 125 -9.25 -4.12 -8.73
CA ILE A 125 -8.72 -3.11 -7.80
C ILE A 125 -7.29 -2.77 -8.22
N PRO A 126 -6.98 -1.49 -8.50
CA PRO A 126 -5.63 -1.06 -8.85
C PRO A 126 -4.67 -1.31 -7.68
N LYS A 127 -3.42 -1.61 -8.06
CA LYS A 127 -2.31 -1.84 -7.14
C LYS A 127 -1.21 -0.82 -7.46
N VAL A 128 -0.68 -0.23 -6.41
CA VAL A 128 0.42 0.73 -6.46
C VAL A 128 1.54 0.26 -5.55
N ILE A 129 2.77 0.53 -5.92
CA ILE A 129 3.94 0.29 -5.07
C ILE A 129 4.58 1.63 -4.75
N VAL A 130 4.69 1.93 -3.45
CA VAL A 130 5.53 3.02 -2.94
C VAL A 130 6.86 2.40 -2.53
N MET A 131 7.88 2.59 -3.36
CA MET A 131 9.22 2.06 -3.12
C MET A 131 10.02 3.05 -2.28
N THR A 132 10.28 2.70 -1.03
CA THR A 132 10.94 3.57 -0.03
C THR A 132 12.44 3.28 0.06
N LYS A 133 13.19 4.10 0.82
CA LYS A 133 14.64 3.92 1.07
C LYS A 133 15.47 3.84 -0.23
N VAL A 134 15.06 4.60 -1.23
CA VAL A 134 15.72 4.63 -2.55
C VAL A 134 17.06 5.38 -2.50
N ASP A 135 17.17 6.33 -1.59
CA ASP A 135 18.39 7.07 -1.26
C ASP A 135 19.44 6.15 -0.63
N GLU A 136 19.06 5.28 0.31
CA GLU A 136 19.98 4.27 0.88
C GLU A 136 20.48 3.28 -0.19
N ALA A 137 19.65 2.99 -1.19
CA ALA A 137 20.01 2.06 -2.25
C ALA A 137 20.92 2.66 -3.33
N CYS A 138 21.00 3.98 -3.51
CA CYS A 138 21.74 4.57 -4.60
C CYS A 138 22.45 5.86 -4.17
N PRO A 139 23.79 5.87 -4.03
CA PRO A 139 24.53 7.07 -3.62
C PRO A 139 24.29 8.29 -4.52
N LEU A 140 24.04 8.07 -5.82
CA LEU A 140 23.69 9.15 -6.75
C LEU A 140 22.39 9.86 -6.34
N VAL A 141 21.38 9.08 -5.92
CA VAL A 141 20.07 9.59 -5.48
C VAL A 141 20.15 10.13 -4.06
N GLN A 142 20.97 9.54 -3.21
CA GLN A 142 21.27 10.07 -1.87
C GLN A 142 21.84 11.50 -1.94
N ASN A 143 22.75 11.74 -2.90
CA ASN A 143 23.39 13.03 -3.10
C ASN A 143 22.48 14.04 -3.83
N ASP A 144 21.67 13.58 -4.77
CA ASP A 144 20.76 14.42 -5.56
C ASP A 144 19.49 13.65 -5.90
N LEU A 145 18.40 13.92 -5.17
CA LEU A 145 17.10 13.27 -5.38
C LEU A 145 16.53 13.51 -6.78
N ARG A 146 16.93 14.58 -7.47
CA ARG A 146 16.47 14.86 -8.85
C ARG A 146 16.99 13.82 -9.83
N LYS A 147 17.99 13.02 -9.44
CA LYS A 147 18.49 11.89 -10.23
C LYS A 147 17.63 10.64 -10.12
N MET A 148 16.56 10.62 -9.30
CA MET A 148 15.69 9.45 -9.06
C MET A 148 15.34 8.68 -10.33
N TYR A 149 14.74 9.36 -11.30
CA TYR A 149 14.25 8.75 -12.54
C TYR A 149 15.32 8.64 -13.64
N THR A 150 16.51 9.18 -13.42
CA THR A 150 17.66 9.04 -14.33
C THR A 150 18.65 7.97 -13.87
N SER A 151 18.54 7.52 -12.62
CA SER A 151 19.42 6.53 -12.03
C SER A 151 19.11 5.13 -12.59
N LYS A 152 20.10 4.54 -13.27
CA LYS A 152 20.02 3.15 -13.76
C LYS A 152 19.69 2.16 -12.64
N LYS A 153 20.31 2.35 -11.46
CA LYS A 153 20.14 1.46 -10.29
C LYS A 153 18.71 1.50 -9.75
N ILE A 154 18.08 2.68 -9.71
CA ILE A 154 16.67 2.80 -9.30
C ILE A 154 15.76 2.17 -10.34
N LYS A 155 16.02 2.42 -11.63
CA LYS A 155 15.26 1.80 -12.72
C LYS A 155 15.29 0.28 -12.66
N GLU A 156 16.46 -0.34 -12.49
CA GLU A 156 16.61 -1.79 -12.34
C GLU A 156 15.82 -2.33 -11.14
N LYS A 157 15.83 -1.61 -10.01
CA LYS A 157 15.02 -1.97 -8.82
C LYS A 157 13.52 -1.90 -9.09
N MET A 158 13.05 -0.87 -9.82
CA MET A 158 11.65 -0.76 -10.22
C MET A 158 11.25 -1.90 -11.17
N GLU A 159 12.11 -2.25 -12.14
CA GLU A 159 11.89 -3.36 -13.08
C GLU A 159 11.81 -4.70 -12.35
N LEU A 160 12.72 -4.96 -11.40
CA LEU A 160 12.69 -6.15 -10.56
C LEU A 160 11.42 -6.22 -9.70
N CYS A 161 11.04 -5.10 -9.09
CA CYS A 161 9.83 -4.99 -8.29
C CYS A 161 8.57 -5.25 -9.14
N SER A 162 8.51 -4.66 -10.33
CA SER A 162 7.44 -4.86 -11.31
C SER A 162 7.31 -6.32 -11.74
N ALA A 163 8.44 -6.97 -12.08
CA ALA A 163 8.46 -8.37 -12.47
C ALA A 163 8.02 -9.29 -11.33
N THR A 164 8.43 -9.00 -10.09
CA THR A 164 8.14 -9.84 -8.92
C THR A 164 6.67 -9.73 -8.49
N LEU A 165 6.13 -8.52 -8.47
CA LEU A 165 4.77 -8.25 -7.96
C LEU A 165 3.72 -8.13 -9.05
N GLY A 166 4.12 -8.16 -10.33
CA GLY A 166 3.23 -8.01 -11.47
C GLY A 166 2.41 -6.73 -11.43
N VAL A 167 3.03 -5.64 -10.97
CA VAL A 167 2.49 -4.28 -10.99
C VAL A 167 3.21 -3.50 -12.09
N PRO A 168 2.50 -2.79 -12.99
CA PRO A 168 3.13 -2.02 -14.05
C PRO A 168 4.11 -0.98 -13.50
N LEU A 169 5.21 -0.71 -14.21
CA LEU A 169 6.20 0.31 -13.83
C LEU A 169 5.58 1.69 -13.62
N THR A 170 4.51 2.02 -14.35
CA THR A 170 3.75 3.28 -14.20
C THR A 170 3.09 3.43 -12.84
N ASN A 171 2.90 2.33 -12.10
CA ASN A 171 2.28 2.30 -10.78
C ASN A 171 3.32 2.02 -9.67
N ILE A 172 4.60 2.26 -9.96
CA ILE A 172 5.70 2.16 -8.98
C ILE A 172 6.28 3.55 -8.76
N PHE A 173 6.15 4.05 -7.54
CA PHE A 173 6.59 5.39 -7.15
C PHE A 173 7.76 5.28 -6.17
N PRO A 174 9.00 5.55 -6.64
CA PRO A 174 10.14 5.67 -5.74
C PRO A 174 10.05 6.96 -4.91
N VAL A 175 10.16 6.84 -3.60
CA VAL A 175 10.10 7.97 -2.65
C VAL A 175 11.20 7.86 -1.60
N LYS A 176 11.69 9.00 -1.12
CA LYS A 176 12.51 9.09 0.08
C LYS A 176 11.60 9.38 1.28
N ASN A 177 11.80 8.69 2.39
CA ASN A 177 11.09 8.96 3.64
C ASN A 177 11.82 10.02 4.46
N TYR A 178 11.07 10.86 5.14
CA TYR A 178 11.58 11.65 6.25
C TYR A 178 11.94 10.74 7.42
N HIS A 179 13.17 10.84 7.91
CA HIS A 179 13.63 10.02 9.03
C HIS A 179 14.61 10.74 9.96
N ASN A 180 15.44 11.66 9.42
CA ASN A 180 16.43 12.42 10.18
C ASN A 180 16.32 13.94 9.97
N GLU A 181 15.52 14.37 8.99
CA GLU A 181 15.33 15.76 8.63
C GLU A 181 14.39 16.47 9.62
N VAL A 182 14.71 17.71 9.98
CA VAL A 182 13.90 18.53 10.89
C VAL A 182 12.84 19.35 10.14
N ASN A 183 13.18 19.79 8.93
CA ASN A 183 12.32 20.58 8.06
C ASN A 183 11.87 19.75 6.86
N THR A 184 10.77 20.17 6.25
CA THR A 184 10.35 19.67 4.93
C THR A 184 11.34 20.08 3.86
N ASP A 185 11.31 19.35 2.75
CA ASP A 185 12.25 19.49 1.63
C ASP A 185 11.46 19.31 0.34
N ASP A 186 11.50 20.32 -0.54
CA ASP A 186 10.66 20.36 -1.73
C ASP A 186 10.92 19.18 -2.68
N ASP A 187 12.17 18.71 -2.79
CA ASP A 187 12.52 17.59 -3.67
C ASP A 187 11.96 16.26 -3.11
N ILE A 188 11.92 16.08 -1.78
CA ILE A 188 11.26 14.95 -1.13
C ILE A 188 9.72 15.07 -1.24
N ASP A 189 9.17 16.23 -0.90
CA ASP A 189 7.73 16.48 -0.86
C ASP A 189 7.10 16.27 -2.24
N VAL A 190 7.73 16.75 -3.31
CA VAL A 190 7.23 16.55 -4.67
C VAL A 190 7.12 15.06 -5.02
N LEU A 191 8.03 14.20 -4.56
CA LEU A 191 7.96 12.76 -4.81
C LEU A 191 6.81 12.11 -4.02
N ILE A 192 6.64 12.47 -2.75
CA ILE A 192 5.57 11.94 -1.89
C ILE A 192 4.19 12.42 -2.39
N LEU A 193 4.06 13.71 -2.69
CA LEU A 193 2.81 14.31 -3.16
C LEU A 193 2.40 13.76 -4.52
N LYS A 194 3.34 13.53 -5.45
CA LYS A 194 3.04 12.87 -6.72
C LYS A 194 2.58 11.43 -6.52
N ALA A 195 3.21 10.67 -5.64
CA ALA A 195 2.77 9.31 -5.34
C ALA A 195 1.34 9.33 -4.75
N LEU A 196 1.08 10.23 -3.81
CA LEU A 196 -0.24 10.42 -3.21
C LEU A 196 -1.30 10.80 -4.24
N GLU A 197 -1.01 11.77 -5.10
CA GLU A 197 -1.91 12.21 -6.18
C GLU A 197 -2.30 11.04 -7.08
N GLN A 198 -1.33 10.26 -7.55
CA GLN A 198 -1.58 9.11 -8.43
C GLN A 198 -2.38 8.00 -7.74
N ILE A 199 -2.09 7.74 -6.46
CA ILE A 199 -2.83 6.76 -5.66
C ILE A 199 -4.29 7.19 -5.50
N VAL A 200 -4.54 8.46 -5.20
CA VAL A 200 -5.90 8.99 -5.07
C VAL A 200 -6.63 8.96 -6.40
N GLN A 201 -5.98 9.36 -7.49
CA GLN A 201 -6.56 9.32 -8.84
C GLN A 201 -6.98 7.89 -9.23
N LEU A 202 -6.11 6.90 -9.06
CA LEU A 202 -6.44 5.50 -9.37
C LEU A 202 -7.62 4.97 -8.55
N ALA A 203 -7.74 5.42 -7.30
CA ALA A 203 -8.84 5.03 -6.44
C ALA A 203 -10.15 5.74 -6.81
N ASP A 204 -10.07 6.97 -7.32
CA ASP A 204 -11.21 7.75 -7.81
C ASP A 204 -11.71 7.21 -9.15
N ASP A 205 -10.82 6.92 -10.10
CA ASP A 205 -11.15 6.28 -11.39
C ASP A 205 -11.92 4.97 -11.17
N ARG A 206 -11.44 4.14 -10.22
CA ARG A 206 -12.10 2.87 -9.86
C ARG A 206 -13.47 3.08 -9.23
N LEU A 207 -13.65 4.19 -8.52
CA LEU A 207 -14.91 4.56 -7.92
C LEU A 207 -15.93 4.95 -8.99
N GLU A 208 -15.55 5.82 -9.92
CA GLU A 208 -16.39 6.24 -11.05
C GLU A 208 -16.84 5.05 -11.91
N ASP A 209 -15.93 4.10 -12.16
CA ASP A 209 -16.26 2.85 -12.87
C ASP A 209 -17.33 2.02 -12.14
N THR A 210 -17.40 2.09 -10.81
CA THR A 210 -18.40 1.35 -10.02
C THR A 210 -19.78 1.99 -10.07
N ASP A 211 -19.84 3.32 -10.14
CA ASP A 211 -21.09 4.08 -10.20
C ASP A 211 -21.78 3.98 -11.58
N SER A 212 -21.09 3.43 -12.59
CA SER A 212 -21.57 3.28 -13.96
C SER A 212 -22.45 2.03 -14.23
N TYR A 213 -22.78 1.24 -13.20
CA TYR A 213 -23.60 0.01 -13.30
C TYR A 213 -24.80 -0.04 -12.36
#